data_AF-A0AAD5IGZ0-F1
#
_entry.id   AF-A0AAD5IGZ0-F1
#
_cell.length_a   1.000
_cell.length_b   1.000
_cell.length_c   1.000
_cell.angle_alpha   90.00
_cell.angle_beta   90.00
_cell.angle_gamma   90.00
#
_symmetry.space_group_name_H-M   'P 1'
#
loop_
_entity.id
_entity.type
_entity.pdbx_description
1 polymer ?
#
loop_
_entity_poly.entity_id
_entity_poly.type
_entity_poly.pdbx_seq_one_letter_code
_entity_poly.pdbx_strand_id
1 'polypeptide(L)'
;MPDESTSNRGSPRASFPPRDSTEIAKDQQLSKWLKSPYTDPFRAQKNVDIIFQYTAFVNDPNLLFRNIGIEACVSQSFFRELEDPKEWLGSEHVDAYINLLCKRKNDITEKKRFPRKVVVLDCAFFVSRLHFRLHEWKITIYDSNAHLLPDNPRYREQQVLPLRRLFLLICKESGYYDMSKRKNRCLACMKAVRLASYQFPCQVDGRSYGVFMLKGIKYVMIGKEPNFNLVHQDIPGFRKQFAKDIFANSLEP
;
A
#
# COMPACT_ATOMS: atom_id res chain seq x y z
N MET A 1 78.59 -0.20 54.81
CA MET A 1 77.73 0.99 55.01
C MET A 1 76.85 1.11 53.77
N PRO A 2 75.54 1.37 53.92
CA PRO A 2 74.51 0.38 53.57
C PRO A 2 73.55 0.77 52.43
N ASP A 3 72.81 -0.25 51.99
CA ASP A 3 71.37 -0.33 51.71
C ASP A 3 70.65 0.30 50.49
N GLU A 4 70.01 -0.66 49.80
CA GLU A 4 68.60 -0.72 49.41
C GLU A 4 68.10 -0.15 48.07
N SER A 5 68.00 -1.11 47.15
CA SER A 5 67.01 -1.28 46.09
C SER A 5 65.59 -0.79 46.43
N THR A 6 65.04 0.06 45.56
CA THR A 6 63.59 0.20 45.31
C THR A 6 63.40 0.42 43.80
N SER A 7 62.96 -0.56 43.01
CA SER A 7 61.58 -1.07 42.85
C SER A 7 60.55 0.03 42.53
N ASN A 8 60.58 0.55 41.30
CA ASN A 8 59.46 1.32 40.73
C ASN A 8 58.41 0.35 40.17
N ARG A 9 57.46 -0.05 41.02
CA ARG A 9 56.21 -0.70 40.61
C ARG A 9 55.28 0.34 39.98
N GLY A 10 54.81 0.05 38.77
CA GLY A 10 53.86 0.86 38.02
C GLY A 10 52.52 1.01 38.74
N SER A 11 51.95 2.20 38.63
CA SER A 11 50.59 2.52 39.07
C SER A 11 49.56 1.77 38.22
N PRO A 12 48.54 1.12 38.82
CA PRO A 12 47.50 0.45 38.04
C PRO A 12 46.60 1.46 37.32
N ARG A 13 46.38 1.28 36.02
CA ARG A 13 45.26 1.89 35.30
C ARG A 13 43.97 1.49 36.03
N ALA A 14 43.17 2.47 36.40
CA ALA A 14 41.81 2.25 36.88
C ALA A 14 41.01 1.54 35.78
N SER A 15 40.91 0.23 35.89
CA SER A 15 39.98 -0.58 35.11
C SER A 15 38.57 -0.26 35.58
N PHE A 16 37.77 0.35 34.71
CA PHE A 16 36.32 0.44 34.90
C PHE A 16 35.79 -0.96 35.23
N PRO A 17 34.86 -1.09 36.19
CA PRO A 17 34.28 -2.39 36.50
C PRO A 17 33.67 -2.97 35.21
N PRO A 18 33.80 -4.29 34.99
CA PRO A 18 33.15 -4.94 33.86
C PRO A 18 31.67 -4.59 33.91
N ARG A 19 31.12 -4.01 32.83
CA ARG A 19 29.68 -3.80 32.71
C ARG A 19 28.98 -5.13 33.00
N ASP A 20 27.99 -5.08 33.89
CA ASP A 20 27.20 -6.25 34.26
C ASP A 20 26.66 -6.90 32.99
N SER A 21 26.88 -8.20 32.84
CA SER A 21 26.43 -8.97 31.67
C SER A 21 24.93 -8.85 31.46
N THR A 22 24.18 -8.59 32.54
CA THR A 22 22.75 -8.30 32.54
C THR A 22 22.43 -6.93 31.93
N GLU A 23 23.27 -5.93 32.16
CA GLU A 23 23.15 -4.57 31.63
C GLU A 23 23.56 -4.52 30.16
N ILE A 24 24.61 -5.26 29.77
CA ILE A 24 24.99 -5.50 28.37
C ILE A 24 23.88 -6.24 27.63
N ALA A 25 23.27 -7.25 28.25
CA ALA A 25 22.15 -7.99 27.65
C ALA A 25 20.92 -7.08 27.46
N LYS A 26 20.61 -6.20 28.43
CA LYS A 26 19.54 -5.19 28.31
C LYS A 26 19.83 -4.17 27.21
N ASP A 27 21.04 -3.63 27.12
CA ASP A 27 21.46 -2.71 26.04
C ASP A 27 21.42 -3.40 24.66
N GLN A 28 21.81 -4.67 24.57
CA GLN A 28 21.71 -5.47 23.34
C GLN A 28 20.27 -5.79 22.97
N GLN A 29 19.39 -5.99 23.96
CA GLN A 29 17.96 -6.22 23.77
C GLN A 29 17.23 -4.94 23.38
N LEU A 30 17.55 -3.79 23.99
CA LEU A 30 17.07 -2.45 23.63
C LEU A 30 17.55 -2.04 22.24
N SER A 31 18.82 -2.28 21.89
CA SER A 31 19.33 -2.00 20.55
C SER A 31 18.78 -2.96 19.49
N LYS A 32 18.45 -4.22 19.82
CA LYS A 32 17.65 -5.10 18.95
C LYS A 32 16.21 -4.62 18.79
N TRP A 33 15.59 -4.11 19.85
CA TRP A 33 14.25 -3.52 19.84
C TRP A 33 14.17 -2.27 18.96
N LEU A 34 15.16 -1.38 19.05
CA LEU A 34 15.27 -0.17 18.22
C LEU A 34 15.63 -0.46 16.75
N LYS A 35 16.27 -1.62 16.46
CA LYS A 35 16.64 -2.03 15.09
C LYS A 35 15.56 -2.86 14.39
N SER A 36 14.49 -3.25 15.08
CA SER A 36 13.39 -3.99 14.47
C SER A 36 12.48 -3.01 13.70
N PRO A 37 12.27 -3.20 12.38
CA PRO A 37 11.43 -2.32 11.56
C PRO A 37 9.92 -2.40 11.89
N TYR A 38 9.56 -3.18 12.92
CA TYR A 38 8.20 -3.34 13.42
C TYR A 38 7.96 -2.65 14.76
N THR A 39 9.01 -2.14 15.43
CA THR A 39 8.97 -1.56 16.78
C THR A 39 9.73 -0.24 16.84
N ASP A 40 9.58 0.59 15.81
CA ASP A 40 10.09 1.96 15.82
C ASP A 40 9.16 2.87 16.65
N PRO A 41 9.61 3.35 17.83
CA PRO A 41 8.78 4.19 18.69
C PRO A 41 8.46 5.54 18.05
N PHE A 42 9.30 6.06 17.14
CA PHE A 42 9.01 7.30 16.41
C PHE A 42 7.88 7.09 15.40
N ARG A 43 7.82 5.92 14.77
CA ARG A 43 6.70 5.55 13.89
C ARG A 43 5.40 5.37 14.68
N ALA A 44 5.48 4.77 15.87
CA ALA A 44 4.33 4.64 16.77
C ALA A 44 3.82 6.00 17.23
N GLN A 45 4.71 6.91 17.64
CA GLN A 45 4.35 8.27 18.06
C GLN A 45 3.75 9.08 16.90
N LYS A 46 4.38 9.07 15.72
CA LYS A 46 3.84 9.73 14.52
C LYS A 46 2.43 9.24 14.18
N ASN A 47 2.15 7.94 14.36
CA ASN A 47 0.80 7.41 14.15
C ASN A 47 -0.20 7.91 15.19
N VAL A 48 0.20 8.03 16.47
CA VAL A 48 -0.66 8.59 17.53
C VAL A 48 -0.98 10.05 17.24
N ASP A 49 0.03 10.84 16.83
CA ASP A 49 -0.15 12.25 16.50
C ASP A 49 -1.10 12.44 15.31
N ILE A 50 -0.98 11.60 14.27
CA ILE A 50 -1.90 11.59 13.12
C ILE A 50 -3.33 11.28 13.58
N ILE A 51 -3.53 10.29 14.46
CA ILE A 51 -4.87 9.94 14.95
C ILE A 51 -5.48 11.11 15.72
N PHE A 52 -4.69 11.79 16.56
CA PHE A 52 -5.16 12.96 17.30
C PHE A 52 -5.53 14.10 16.35
N GLN A 53 -4.66 14.45 15.40
CA GLN A 53 -4.91 15.50 14.42
C GLN A 53 -6.11 15.18 13.51
N TYR A 54 -6.27 13.93 13.11
CA TYR A 54 -7.43 13.48 12.34
C TYR A 54 -8.73 13.65 13.13
N THR A 55 -8.71 13.21 14.40
CA THR A 55 -9.88 13.32 15.29
C THR A 55 -10.25 14.79 15.53
N ALA A 56 -9.27 15.67 15.71
CA ALA A 56 -9.50 17.10 15.81
C ALA A 56 -10.10 17.66 14.51
N PHE A 57 -9.54 17.29 13.35
CA PHE A 57 -10.02 17.73 12.05
C PHE A 57 -11.47 17.32 11.76
N VAL A 58 -11.87 16.08 12.05
CA VAL A 58 -13.23 15.60 11.75
C VAL A 58 -14.30 16.27 12.64
N ASN A 59 -13.90 16.74 13.82
CA ASN A 59 -14.78 17.33 14.82
C ASN A 59 -14.78 18.87 14.83
N ASP A 60 -13.82 19.53 14.17
CA ASP A 60 -13.73 20.99 14.16
C ASP A 60 -14.57 21.60 13.02
N PRO A 61 -15.70 22.27 13.30
CA PRO A 61 -16.56 22.82 12.25
C PRO A 61 -15.89 23.91 11.39
N ASN A 62 -14.75 24.47 11.82
CA ASN A 62 -14.06 25.55 11.12
C ASN A 62 -13.00 25.06 10.13
N LEU A 63 -12.58 23.79 10.22
CA LEU A 63 -11.58 23.21 9.31
C LEU A 63 -12.26 22.59 8.09
N LEU A 64 -12.41 23.40 7.04
CA LEU A 64 -13.28 23.03 5.93
C LEU A 64 -12.62 22.18 4.84
N PHE A 65 -11.31 22.30 4.58
CA PHE A 65 -10.71 21.69 3.38
C PHE A 65 -9.29 21.14 3.58
N ARG A 66 -8.98 20.05 2.88
CA ARG A 66 -7.66 19.41 2.82
C ARG A 66 -7.27 19.10 1.38
N ASN A 67 -6.02 19.39 1.03
CA ASN A 67 -5.44 18.88 -0.21
C ASN A 67 -4.96 17.44 0.01
N ILE A 68 -5.60 16.48 -0.63
CA ILE A 68 -5.27 15.05 -0.51
C ILE A 68 -4.40 14.54 -1.67
N GLY A 69 -3.88 15.46 -2.49
CA GLY A 69 -3.03 15.17 -3.63
C GLY A 69 -3.77 14.77 -4.91
N ILE A 70 -5.07 15.07 -5.00
CA ILE A 70 -5.86 15.03 -6.25
C ILE A 70 -6.29 16.46 -6.60
N GLU A 71 -6.90 16.68 -7.77
CA GLU A 71 -7.22 18.03 -8.27
C GLU A 71 -8.09 18.86 -7.31
N ALA A 72 -8.98 18.21 -6.56
CA ALA A 72 -9.87 18.88 -5.62
C ALA A 72 -9.36 18.83 -4.17
N CYS A 73 -9.49 19.95 -3.47
CA CYS A 73 -9.47 19.95 -2.01
C CYS A 73 -10.78 19.36 -1.49
N VAL A 74 -10.71 18.50 -0.49
CA VAL A 74 -11.88 17.81 0.07
C VAL A 74 -12.20 18.29 1.47
N SER A 75 -13.48 18.25 1.82
CA SER A 75 -13.94 18.60 3.15
C SER A 75 -14.01 17.39 4.09
N GLN A 76 -14.52 17.60 5.30
CA GLN A 76 -14.81 16.54 6.25
C GLN A 76 -15.85 15.54 5.72
N SER A 77 -16.76 15.95 4.82
CA SER A 77 -17.79 15.05 4.29
C SER A 77 -17.17 13.87 3.55
N PHE A 78 -16.12 14.11 2.77
CA PHE A 78 -15.32 13.07 2.12
C PHE A 78 -14.83 12.00 3.12
N PHE A 79 -14.27 12.43 4.26
CA PHE A 79 -13.78 11.48 5.26
C PHE A 79 -14.92 10.74 5.96
N ARG A 80 -16.05 11.40 6.22
CA ARG A 80 -17.24 10.77 6.81
C ARG A 80 -17.85 9.71 5.87
N GLU A 81 -17.98 10.02 4.59
CA GLU A 81 -18.45 9.10 3.55
C GLU A 81 -17.49 7.91 3.38
N LEU A 82 -16.18 8.15 3.40
CA LEU A 82 -15.17 7.10 3.34
C LEU A 82 -15.30 6.13 4.53
N GLU A 83 -15.49 6.66 5.74
CA GLU A 83 -15.61 5.87 6.96
C GLU A 83 -16.93 5.11 7.09
N ASP A 84 -18.03 5.63 6.55
CA ASP A 84 -19.35 4.99 6.66
C ASP A 84 -19.43 3.73 5.77
N PRO A 85 -19.56 2.52 6.33
CA PRO A 85 -19.70 1.30 5.54
C PRO A 85 -20.97 1.25 4.70
N LYS A 86 -21.96 2.11 4.97
CA LYS A 86 -23.20 2.22 4.19
C LYS A 86 -23.06 3.07 2.93
N GLU A 87 -22.00 3.86 2.83
CA GLU A 87 -21.76 4.74 1.69
C GLU A 87 -20.94 4.06 0.61
N TRP A 88 -21.20 4.43 -0.65
CA TRP A 88 -20.41 3.98 -1.79
C TRP A 88 -19.12 4.79 -1.85
N LEU A 89 -17.97 4.13 -2.05
CA LEU A 89 -16.75 4.87 -2.35
C LEU A 89 -16.88 5.51 -3.73
N GLY A 90 -16.92 6.84 -3.76
CA GLY A 90 -16.79 7.64 -4.98
C GLY A 90 -15.40 7.55 -5.62
N SER A 91 -15.27 8.01 -6.87
CA SER A 91 -14.00 8.01 -7.62
C SER A 91 -12.90 8.77 -6.88
N GLU A 92 -13.22 9.92 -6.30
CA GLU A 92 -12.26 10.74 -5.53
C GLU A 92 -11.60 9.97 -4.39
N HIS A 93 -12.37 9.13 -3.68
CA HIS A 93 -11.83 8.26 -2.62
C HIS A 93 -10.82 7.26 -3.16
N VAL A 94 -11.12 6.70 -4.33
CA VAL A 94 -10.28 5.71 -4.99
C VAL A 94 -9.01 6.37 -5.51
N ASP A 95 -9.14 7.50 -6.19
CA ASP A 95 -8.04 8.26 -6.78
C ASP A 95 -7.09 8.79 -5.69
N ALA A 96 -7.62 9.31 -4.59
CA ALA A 96 -6.83 9.76 -3.45
C ALA A 96 -5.98 8.63 -2.86
N TYR A 97 -6.57 7.44 -2.69
CA TYR A 97 -5.84 6.30 -2.14
C TYR A 97 -4.84 5.70 -3.13
N ILE A 98 -5.16 5.66 -4.43
CA ILE A 98 -4.21 5.26 -5.47
C ILE A 98 -3.02 6.22 -5.51
N ASN A 99 -3.28 7.53 -5.46
CA ASN A 99 -2.24 8.56 -5.45
C ASN A 99 -1.31 8.39 -4.24
N LEU A 100 -1.89 8.17 -3.04
CA LEU A 100 -1.13 7.81 -1.84
C LEU A 100 -0.24 6.57 -2.06
N LEU A 101 -0.76 5.50 -2.64
CA LEU A 101 0.02 4.28 -2.88
C LEU A 101 1.16 4.53 -3.88
N CYS A 102 0.93 5.36 -4.90
CA CYS A 102 1.95 5.80 -5.85
C CYS A 102 3.05 6.62 -5.18
N LYS A 103 2.69 7.58 -4.31
CA LYS A 103 3.64 8.36 -3.50
C LYS A 103 4.50 7.43 -2.62
N ARG A 104 3.86 6.57 -1.81
CA ARG A 104 4.56 5.59 -0.94
C ARG A 104 5.49 4.65 -1.71
N LYS A 105 5.12 4.28 -2.93
CA LYS A 105 5.99 3.46 -3.78
C LYS A 105 7.25 4.20 -4.24
N ASN A 106 7.14 5.50 -4.49
CA ASN A 106 8.23 6.33 -4.97
C ASN A 106 9.10 6.87 -3.82
N ASP A 107 8.58 6.91 -2.59
CA ASP A 107 9.32 7.22 -1.38
C ASP A 107 10.47 6.22 -1.15
N ILE A 108 11.69 6.74 -0.99
CA ILE A 108 12.92 5.95 -0.81
C ILE A 108 12.85 5.01 0.40
N THR A 109 12.20 5.45 1.48
CA THR A 109 12.07 4.70 2.74
C THR A 109 11.07 3.56 2.62
N GLU A 110 10.01 3.74 1.82
CA GLU A 110 8.95 2.75 1.64
C GLU A 110 9.10 1.91 0.36
N LYS A 111 9.96 2.30 -0.59
CA LYS A 111 10.18 1.62 -1.88
C LYS A 111 10.45 0.12 -1.76
N LYS A 112 11.16 -0.31 -0.70
CA LYS A 112 11.42 -1.74 -0.42
C LYS A 112 10.13 -2.55 -0.21
N ARG A 113 9.04 -1.91 0.23
CA ARG A 113 7.72 -2.52 0.44
C ARG A 113 6.91 -2.63 -0.85
N PHE A 114 7.29 -1.91 -1.90
CA PHE A 114 6.60 -1.88 -3.19
C PHE A 114 7.52 -2.36 -4.32
N PRO A 115 7.92 -3.64 -4.32
CA PRO A 115 8.93 -4.16 -5.24
C PRO A 115 8.45 -4.19 -6.70
N ARG A 116 7.14 -4.14 -6.96
CA ARG A 116 6.60 -4.30 -8.31
C ARG A 116 6.56 -2.98 -9.07
N LYS A 117 7.01 -3.00 -10.33
CA LYS A 117 6.66 -1.96 -11.32
C LYS A 117 5.17 -2.11 -11.65
N VAL A 118 4.40 -1.06 -11.39
CA VAL A 118 2.94 -0.99 -11.47
C VAL A 118 2.66 0.42 -11.94
N VAL A 119 1.84 0.53 -12.97
CA VAL A 119 1.23 1.75 -13.47
C VAL A 119 -0.26 1.58 -13.21
N VAL A 120 -0.87 2.58 -12.59
CA VAL A 120 -2.32 2.60 -12.38
C VAL A 120 -2.92 3.50 -13.46
N LEU A 121 -3.91 2.98 -14.16
CA LEU A 121 -4.70 3.74 -15.13
C LEU A 121 -5.96 4.22 -14.42
N ASP A 122 -6.39 5.45 -14.72
CA ASP A 122 -7.52 6.15 -14.10
C ASP A 122 -8.81 5.29 -14.08
N CYS A 123 -9.54 5.41 -12.97
CA CYS A 123 -10.83 4.79 -12.69
C CYS A 123 -11.94 5.23 -13.68
N ALA A 124 -11.82 6.42 -14.29
CA ALA A 124 -12.79 6.94 -15.25
C ALA A 124 -12.98 6.05 -16.50
N PHE A 125 -12.00 5.20 -16.81
CA PHE A 125 -12.09 4.27 -17.95
C PHE A 125 -12.96 3.02 -17.68
N PHE A 126 -13.45 2.82 -16.46
CA PHE A 126 -14.08 1.56 -16.06
C PHE A 126 -15.37 1.74 -15.26
N VAL A 127 -16.48 1.83 -15.98
CA VAL A 127 -17.87 1.77 -15.42
C VAL A 127 -18.21 0.37 -14.86
N SER A 128 -17.23 -0.49 -14.61
CA SER A 128 -17.45 -1.78 -13.95
C SER A 128 -16.22 -2.22 -13.17
N ARG A 129 -16.27 -2.00 -11.84
CA ARG A 129 -15.91 -2.92 -10.72
C ARG A 129 -14.68 -3.85 -10.83
N LEU A 130 -13.72 -3.61 -11.73
CA LEU A 130 -12.66 -4.57 -12.07
C LEU A 130 -11.27 -3.92 -11.95
N HIS A 131 -10.36 -4.59 -11.24
CA HIS A 131 -8.94 -4.23 -11.23
C HIS A 131 -8.16 -5.13 -12.20
N PHE A 132 -7.26 -4.53 -12.99
CA PHE A 132 -6.47 -5.23 -13.99
C PHE A 132 -4.98 -5.15 -13.69
N ARG A 133 -4.30 -6.30 -13.78
CA ARG A 133 -2.83 -6.38 -13.73
C ARG A 133 -2.29 -6.91 -15.04
N LEU A 134 -1.33 -6.19 -15.63
CA LEU A 134 -0.55 -6.69 -16.77
C LEU A 134 0.78 -7.28 -16.28
N HIS A 135 0.93 -8.59 -16.41
CA HIS A 135 2.19 -9.30 -16.18
C HIS A 135 2.33 -10.36 -17.26
N GLU A 136 3.52 -10.56 -17.84
CA GLU A 136 3.76 -11.64 -18.82
C GLU A 136 2.78 -11.71 -20.01
N TRP A 137 2.24 -10.56 -20.47
CA TRP A 137 1.18 -10.51 -21.50
C TRP A 137 -0.14 -11.19 -21.07
N LYS A 138 -0.47 -11.11 -19.79
CA LYS A 138 -1.72 -11.61 -19.20
C LYS A 138 -2.43 -10.46 -18.48
N ILE A 139 -3.74 -10.36 -18.66
CA ILE A 139 -4.63 -9.45 -17.94
C ILE A 139 -5.30 -10.25 -16.82
N THR A 140 -4.94 -9.98 -15.58
CA THR A 140 -5.61 -10.58 -14.42
C THR A 140 -6.75 -9.68 -13.95
N ILE A 141 -7.95 -10.24 -13.82
CA ILE A 141 -9.17 -9.57 -13.37
C ILE A 141 -9.43 -9.93 -11.91
N TYR A 142 -9.48 -8.91 -11.06
CA TYR A 142 -9.85 -9.02 -9.65
C TYR A 142 -11.27 -8.46 -9.50
N ASP A 143 -12.20 -9.31 -9.05
CA ASP A 143 -13.63 -8.99 -8.99
C ASP A 143 -14.24 -9.59 -7.72
N SER A 144 -14.63 -8.73 -6.77
CA SER A 144 -15.28 -9.14 -5.53
C SER A 144 -16.71 -9.69 -5.76
N ASN A 145 -17.28 -9.51 -6.94
CA ASN A 145 -18.57 -10.09 -7.34
C ASN A 145 -18.40 -11.28 -8.29
N ALA A 146 -17.21 -11.87 -8.40
CA ALA A 146 -16.96 -12.97 -9.34
C ALA A 146 -17.96 -14.12 -9.23
N HIS A 147 -18.48 -14.37 -8.02
CA HIS A 147 -19.49 -15.40 -7.72
C HIS A 147 -20.87 -15.15 -8.35
N LEU A 148 -21.20 -13.89 -8.70
CA LEU A 148 -22.47 -13.52 -9.34
C LEU A 148 -22.40 -13.56 -10.87
N LEU A 149 -21.20 -13.70 -11.42
CA LEU A 149 -20.98 -13.65 -12.86
C LEU A 149 -20.82 -15.06 -13.42
N PRO A 150 -21.32 -15.33 -14.62
CA PRO A 150 -21.11 -16.62 -15.27
C PRO A 150 -19.61 -16.84 -15.48
N ASP A 151 -19.12 -18.05 -15.16
CA ASP A 151 -17.76 -18.48 -15.50
C ASP A 151 -17.67 -18.82 -16.99
N ASN A 152 -17.98 -17.82 -17.83
CA ASN A 152 -17.93 -17.92 -19.26
C ASN A 152 -16.67 -17.22 -19.78
N PRO A 153 -15.72 -17.95 -20.39
CA PRO A 153 -14.53 -17.36 -21.00
C PRO A 153 -14.83 -16.23 -21.99
N ARG A 154 -15.91 -16.32 -22.77
CA ARG A 154 -16.29 -15.26 -23.74
C ARG A 154 -16.65 -13.95 -23.04
N TYR A 155 -17.35 -14.04 -21.91
CA TYR A 155 -17.72 -12.84 -21.13
C TYR A 155 -16.48 -12.14 -20.57
N ARG A 156 -15.51 -12.90 -20.06
CA ARG A 156 -14.22 -12.34 -19.59
C ARG A 156 -13.44 -11.66 -20.70
N GLU A 157 -13.39 -12.29 -21.88
CA GLU A 157 -12.70 -11.73 -23.05
C GLU A 157 -13.36 -10.43 -23.53
N GLN A 158 -14.70 -10.35 -23.49
CA GLN A 158 -15.43 -9.13 -23.82
C GLN A 158 -15.15 -7.99 -22.83
N GLN A 159 -15.09 -8.28 -21.52
CA GLN A 159 -14.79 -7.28 -20.49
C GLN A 159 -13.41 -6.63 -20.67
N VAL A 160 -12.39 -7.41 -21.06
CA VAL A 160 -11.03 -6.88 -21.23
C VAL A 160 -10.75 -6.36 -22.63
N LEU A 161 -11.66 -6.56 -23.60
CA LEU A 161 -11.41 -6.22 -25.00
C LEU A 161 -11.03 -4.75 -25.21
N PRO A 162 -11.69 -3.76 -24.57
CA PRO A 162 -11.27 -2.36 -24.67
C PRO A 162 -9.85 -2.14 -24.15
N LEU A 163 -9.51 -2.71 -22.99
CA LEU A 163 -8.18 -2.60 -22.40
C LEU A 163 -7.12 -3.27 -23.27
N ARG A 164 -7.43 -4.44 -23.85
CA ARG A 164 -6.56 -5.11 -24.81
C ARG A 164 -6.27 -4.17 -25.98
N ARG A 165 -7.30 -3.63 -26.64
CA ARG A 165 -7.19 -2.71 -27.77
C ARG A 165 -6.39 -1.45 -27.43
N LEU A 166 -6.68 -0.83 -26.29
CA LEU A 166 -5.96 0.36 -25.82
C LEU A 166 -4.48 0.08 -25.61
N PHE A 167 -4.14 -1.03 -24.93
CA PHE A 167 -2.74 -1.39 -24.70
C PHE A 167 -1.98 -1.64 -26.01
N LEU A 168 -2.66 -2.20 -27.03
CA LEU A 168 -2.09 -2.40 -28.37
C LEU A 168 -1.68 -1.06 -28.97
N LEU A 169 -2.60 -0.10 -28.91
CA LEU A 169 -2.40 1.23 -29.44
C LEU A 169 -1.25 1.93 -28.70
N ILE A 170 -1.24 1.88 -27.36
CA ILE A 170 -0.16 2.47 -26.55
C ILE A 170 1.20 1.87 -26.92
N CYS A 171 1.32 0.55 -27.03
CA CYS A 171 2.58 -0.09 -27.43
C CYS A 171 3.01 0.28 -28.86
N LYS A 172 2.07 0.45 -29.77
CA LYS A 172 2.35 0.87 -31.14
C LYS A 172 2.85 2.31 -31.17
N GLU A 173 2.10 3.24 -30.59
CA GLU A 173 2.40 4.67 -30.62
C GLU A 173 3.64 5.03 -29.78
N SER A 174 3.97 4.24 -28.75
CA SER A 174 5.21 4.44 -27.97
C SER A 174 6.48 3.90 -28.63
N GLY A 175 6.39 3.30 -29.83
CA GLY A 175 7.53 2.66 -30.49
C GLY A 175 8.05 1.40 -29.77
N TYR A 176 7.27 0.84 -28.83
CA TYR A 176 7.68 -0.33 -28.05
C TYR A 176 8.07 -1.52 -28.94
N TYR A 177 7.33 -1.74 -30.03
CA TYR A 177 7.59 -2.85 -30.96
C TYR A 177 8.88 -2.65 -31.76
N ASP A 178 9.22 -1.41 -32.12
CA ASP A 178 10.42 -1.09 -32.88
C ASP A 178 11.67 -1.27 -32.01
N MET A 179 11.55 -0.91 -30.73
CA MET A 179 12.63 -1.03 -29.74
C MET A 179 12.79 -2.44 -29.18
N SER A 180 11.73 -3.24 -29.14
CA SER A 180 11.79 -4.59 -28.60
C SER A 180 12.25 -5.57 -29.68
N LYS A 181 13.26 -6.42 -29.38
CA LYS A 181 13.61 -7.58 -30.24
C LYS A 181 12.46 -8.59 -30.40
N ARG A 182 11.32 -8.36 -29.75
CA ARG A 182 10.10 -9.19 -29.82
C ARG A 182 9.26 -8.76 -31.02
N LYS A 183 9.83 -8.85 -32.22
CA LYS A 183 9.05 -8.78 -33.46
C LYS A 183 8.03 -9.93 -33.40
N ASN A 184 6.74 -9.61 -33.48
CA ASN A 184 5.63 -10.55 -33.68
C ASN A 184 5.09 -11.35 -32.48
N ARG A 185 5.06 -10.84 -31.25
CA ARG A 185 4.01 -11.34 -30.32
C ARG A 185 2.67 -10.78 -30.79
N CYS A 186 1.91 -11.60 -31.52
CA CYS A 186 0.58 -11.26 -31.99
C CYS A 186 -0.29 -10.89 -30.79
N LEU A 187 -0.81 -9.67 -30.80
CA LEU A 187 -1.54 -9.04 -29.71
C LEU A 187 -2.86 -9.74 -29.34
N ALA A 188 -3.30 -10.65 -30.21
CA ALA A 188 -4.32 -11.65 -29.94
C ALA A 188 -3.96 -12.60 -28.78
N CYS A 189 -2.70 -12.68 -28.36
CA CYS A 189 -2.24 -13.63 -27.34
C CYS A 189 -2.39 -13.15 -25.88
N MET A 190 -2.83 -11.90 -25.63
CA MET A 190 -3.09 -11.49 -24.25
C MET A 190 -4.29 -12.24 -23.69
N LYS A 191 -4.03 -13.09 -22.70
CA LYS A 191 -5.07 -13.88 -22.05
C LYS A 191 -5.69 -13.11 -20.91
N ALA A 192 -7.02 -13.11 -20.85
CA ALA A 192 -7.76 -12.66 -19.69
C ALA A 192 -7.89 -13.80 -18.68
N VAL A 193 -7.53 -13.57 -17.42
CA VAL A 193 -7.78 -14.53 -16.34
C VAL A 193 -8.47 -13.82 -15.21
N ARG A 194 -9.67 -14.27 -14.88
CA ARG A 194 -10.33 -13.85 -13.65
C ARG A 194 -9.89 -14.75 -12.52
N LEU A 195 -9.58 -14.15 -11.38
CA LEU A 195 -9.32 -14.91 -10.16
C LEU A 195 -10.61 -15.58 -9.70
N ALA A 196 -10.51 -16.85 -9.30
CA ALA A 196 -11.63 -17.56 -8.69
C ALA A 196 -11.97 -16.97 -7.31
N SER A 197 -13.17 -17.27 -6.80
CA SER A 197 -13.65 -16.79 -5.48
C SER A 197 -12.77 -17.20 -4.29
N TYR A 198 -12.04 -18.32 -4.41
CA TYR A 198 -11.05 -18.74 -3.41
C TYR A 198 -9.69 -18.04 -3.57
N GLN A 199 -9.45 -17.37 -4.71
CA GLN A 199 -8.24 -16.60 -5.00
C GLN A 199 -8.45 -15.10 -4.83
N PHE A 200 -9.69 -14.64 -4.72
CA PHE A 200 -10.04 -13.26 -4.41
C PHE A 200 -11.37 -13.23 -3.64
N PRO A 201 -11.38 -12.70 -2.40
CA PRO A 201 -12.54 -12.63 -1.54
C PRO A 201 -13.75 -11.99 -2.21
N CYS A 202 -14.89 -12.64 -2.03
CA CYS A 202 -16.17 -12.14 -2.51
C CYS A 202 -16.77 -11.16 -1.50
N GLN A 203 -17.34 -10.07 -2.01
CA GLN A 203 -18.14 -9.18 -1.19
C GLN A 203 -19.52 -9.77 -0.92
N VAL A 204 -20.10 -9.41 0.21
CA VAL A 204 -21.46 -9.81 0.59
C VAL A 204 -22.49 -8.73 0.21
N ASP A 205 -22.04 -7.49 0.03
CA ASP A 205 -22.88 -6.35 -0.34
C ASP A 205 -22.23 -5.50 -1.45
N GLY A 206 -23.05 -4.71 -2.13
CA GLY A 206 -22.62 -3.85 -3.24
C GLY A 206 -21.67 -2.72 -2.84
N ARG A 207 -21.79 -2.15 -1.63
CA ARG A 207 -21.10 -0.93 -1.18
C ARG A 207 -19.65 -1.19 -0.80
N SER A 208 -19.32 -2.44 -0.50
CA SER A 208 -17.97 -2.84 -0.10
C SER A 208 -16.96 -2.92 -1.24
N TYR A 209 -17.39 -2.92 -2.51
CA TYR A 209 -16.52 -3.20 -3.66
C TYR A 209 -15.28 -2.30 -3.73
N GLY A 210 -15.42 -1.01 -3.41
CA GLY A 210 -14.30 -0.08 -3.42
C GLY A 210 -13.21 -0.48 -2.41
N VAL A 211 -13.59 -1.05 -1.26
CA VAL A 211 -12.62 -1.51 -0.25
C VAL A 211 -11.86 -2.75 -0.74
N PHE A 212 -12.55 -3.71 -1.35
CA PHE A 212 -11.90 -4.87 -1.98
C PHE A 212 -10.96 -4.43 -3.10
N MET A 213 -11.36 -3.46 -3.93
CA MET A 213 -10.55 -2.89 -5.01
C MET A 213 -9.27 -2.24 -4.47
N LEU A 214 -9.37 -1.32 -3.51
CA LEU A 214 -8.24 -0.61 -2.93
C LEU A 214 -7.27 -1.56 -2.21
N LYS A 215 -7.79 -2.57 -1.52
CA LYS A 215 -6.96 -3.65 -0.96
C LYS A 215 -6.25 -4.42 -2.07
N GLY A 216 -6.98 -4.87 -3.08
CA GLY A 216 -6.43 -5.59 -4.23
C GLY A 216 -5.26 -4.85 -4.89
N ILE A 217 -5.45 -3.56 -5.18
CA ILE A 217 -4.40 -2.67 -5.72
C ILE A 217 -3.18 -2.65 -4.80
N LYS A 218 -3.36 -2.35 -3.51
CA LYS A 218 -2.26 -2.30 -2.53
C LYS A 218 -1.48 -3.61 -2.51
N TYR A 219 -2.17 -4.75 -2.50
CA TYR A 219 -1.54 -6.08 -2.49
C TYR A 219 -0.73 -6.37 -3.76
N VAL A 220 -1.30 -6.04 -4.92
CA VAL A 220 -0.59 -6.14 -6.19
C VAL A 220 0.70 -5.32 -6.14
N MET A 221 0.64 -4.08 -5.64
CA MET A 221 1.79 -3.18 -5.55
C MET A 221 2.88 -3.68 -4.58
N ILE A 222 2.51 -4.23 -3.42
CA ILE A 222 3.48 -4.79 -2.45
C ILE A 222 4.02 -6.16 -2.84
N GLY A 223 3.56 -6.72 -3.96
CA GLY A 223 4.09 -7.98 -4.48
C GLY A 223 3.53 -9.25 -3.85
N LYS A 224 2.49 -9.15 -3.01
CA LYS A 224 1.86 -10.30 -2.36
C LYS A 224 0.80 -10.91 -3.29
N GLU A 225 0.61 -12.22 -3.17
CA GLU A 225 -0.48 -12.91 -3.85
C GLU A 225 -1.81 -12.61 -3.15
N PRO A 226 -2.93 -12.58 -3.90
CA PRO A 226 -4.23 -12.18 -3.40
C PRO A 226 -4.92 -13.27 -2.58
N ASN A 227 -4.20 -14.04 -1.78
CA ASN A 227 -4.84 -14.96 -0.84
C ASN A 227 -5.07 -14.20 0.48
N PHE A 228 -6.25 -13.63 0.66
CA PHE A 228 -6.55 -12.81 1.83
C PHE A 228 -7.69 -13.41 2.64
N ASN A 229 -7.51 -13.47 3.97
CA ASN A 229 -8.57 -13.70 4.96
C ASN A 229 -9.43 -12.42 5.17
N LEU A 230 -9.60 -11.60 4.13
CA LEU A 230 -10.36 -10.36 4.20
C LEU A 230 -11.84 -10.74 4.36
N VAL A 231 -12.36 -10.62 5.57
CA VAL A 231 -13.78 -10.89 5.84
C VAL A 231 -14.56 -9.59 5.83
N HIS A 232 -15.85 -9.68 5.52
CA HIS A 232 -16.74 -8.51 5.47
C HIS A 232 -16.75 -7.72 6.79
N GLN A 233 -16.54 -8.38 7.93
CA GLN A 233 -16.43 -7.76 9.26
C GLN A 233 -15.26 -6.78 9.38
N ASP A 234 -14.21 -6.92 8.58
CA ASP A 234 -13.04 -6.04 8.63
C ASP A 234 -13.24 -4.71 7.88
N ILE A 235 -14.29 -4.60 7.06
CA ILE A 235 -14.51 -3.48 6.14
C ILE A 235 -14.60 -2.13 6.84
N PRO A 236 -15.36 -1.97 7.95
CA PRO A 236 -15.37 -0.72 8.71
C PRO A 236 -13.97 -0.33 9.21
N GLY A 237 -13.16 -1.31 9.63
CA GLY A 237 -11.78 -1.08 10.06
C GLY A 237 -10.90 -0.58 8.91
N PHE A 238 -11.04 -1.16 7.71
CA PHE A 238 -10.27 -0.70 6.55
C PHE A 238 -10.67 0.67 6.05
N ARG A 239 -11.96 0.99 6.07
CA ARG A 239 -12.46 2.33 5.72
C ARG A 239 -11.85 3.41 6.61
N LYS A 240 -11.89 3.22 7.94
CA LYS A 240 -11.21 4.10 8.91
C LYS A 240 -9.72 4.19 8.68
N GLN A 241 -9.07 3.07 8.33
CA GLN A 241 -7.64 3.10 8.03
C GLN A 241 -7.35 3.90 6.76
N PHE A 242 -8.17 3.78 5.71
CA PHE A 242 -8.00 4.55 4.48
C PHE A 242 -8.16 6.04 4.73
N ALA A 243 -9.15 6.44 5.52
CA ALA A 243 -9.37 7.84 5.90
C ALA A 243 -8.15 8.43 6.61
N LYS A 244 -7.63 7.72 7.62
CA LYS A 244 -6.41 8.12 8.34
C LYS A 244 -5.17 8.16 7.43
N ASP A 245 -5.02 7.18 6.55
CA ASP A 245 -3.92 7.09 5.60
C ASP A 245 -3.92 8.27 4.61
N ILE A 246 -5.10 8.63 4.06
CA ILE A 246 -5.28 9.77 3.16
C ILE A 246 -5.06 11.09 3.92
N PHE A 247 -5.60 11.21 5.13
CA PHE A 247 -5.39 12.39 5.96
C PHE A 247 -3.92 12.59 6.28
N ALA A 248 -3.20 11.54 6.69
CA ALA A 248 -1.77 11.63 6.94
C ALA A 248 -0.98 12.14 5.72
N ASN A 249 -1.35 11.68 4.52
CA ASN A 249 -0.77 12.14 3.26
C ASN A 249 -1.07 13.60 2.94
N SER A 250 -2.16 14.17 3.47
CA SER A 250 -2.49 15.59 3.33
C SER A 250 -1.67 16.50 4.26
N LEU A 251 -0.98 15.92 5.25
CA LEU A 251 -0.09 16.64 6.15
C LEU A 251 1.35 16.68 5.65
N GLU A 252 1.68 15.85 4.65
CA GLU A 252 2.99 15.85 4.03
C GLU A 252 3.09 17.05 3.08
N PRO A 253 4.15 17.87 3.18
CA PRO A 253 4.31 19.08 2.39
C PRO A 253 4.52 18.80 0.89
#